data_AF-A0A7X2I8I9-F1
#
_entry.id   AF-A0A7X2I8I9-F1
#
_cell.length_a   1.000
_cell.length_b   1.000
_cell.length_c   1.000
_cell.angle_alpha   90.00
_cell.angle_beta   90.00
_cell.angle_gamma   90.00
#
_symmetry.space_group_name_H-M   'P 1'
#
loop_
_entity.id
_entity.type
_entity.pdbx_description
1 polymer ?
#
loop_
_entity_poly.entity_id
_entity_poly.type
_entity_poly.pdbx_seq_one_letter_code
_entity_poly.pdbx_strand_id
1 'polypeptide(L)'
;MPSPVSLMQRARPKLVAALLAAAALSGCASLLQPPVQPGEPEEQVVARLGAPTNVYPDGNGRVFEYAAGAFGQYQYMARIGPDHRLISYEQAWTLQNFHAIRAKQDTKLDVLRRVGRPTEVTRYARIPFEAWNYGFKESGVWNSQMTVYFNDQGIVEKIENGPDPRFDDSRFRN
;
A
#
# COMPACT_ATOMS: atom_id res chain seq x y z
N MET A 1 61.11 38.10 -9.91
CA MET A 1 60.09 37.04 -9.85
C MET A 1 58.89 37.57 -9.05
N PRO A 2 57.74 37.89 -9.65
CA PRO A 2 56.50 38.12 -8.92
C PRO A 2 55.75 36.79 -8.72
N SER A 3 55.15 36.61 -7.54
CA SER A 3 54.28 35.47 -7.22
C SER A 3 52.83 35.75 -7.66
N PRO A 4 52.00 34.73 -7.96
CA PRO A 4 50.66 34.94 -8.48
C PRO A 4 49.68 35.34 -7.37
N VAL A 5 48.83 36.32 -7.68
CA VAL A 5 47.66 36.67 -6.87
C VAL A 5 46.63 35.55 -6.99
N SER A 6 46.37 34.84 -5.89
CA SER A 6 45.26 33.87 -5.80
C SER A 6 43.96 34.63 -5.54
N LEU A 7 43.14 34.76 -6.59
CA LEU A 7 41.76 35.21 -6.51
C LEU A 7 40.89 34.09 -5.93
N MET A 8 40.95 33.88 -4.61
CA MET A 8 39.87 33.19 -3.91
C MET A 8 38.65 34.11 -3.89
N GLN A 9 37.78 33.94 -4.90
CA GLN A 9 36.43 34.47 -4.92
C GLN A 9 35.70 33.99 -3.65
N ARG A 10 35.59 34.87 -2.65
CA ARG A 10 34.69 34.67 -1.52
C ARG A 10 33.27 34.60 -2.06
N ALA A 11 32.72 33.41 -2.17
CA ALA A 11 31.30 33.22 -2.45
C ALA A 11 30.50 34.05 -1.43
N ARG A 12 29.70 35.00 -1.93
CA ARG A 12 28.95 35.95 -1.10
C ARG A 12 27.91 35.17 -0.30
N PRO A 13 27.86 35.28 1.04
CA PRO A 13 26.96 34.50 1.91
C PRO A 13 25.46 34.68 1.59
N LYS A 14 25.10 35.74 0.86
CA LYS A 14 23.75 36.00 0.35
C LYS A 14 23.29 35.00 -0.73
N LEU A 15 24.21 34.43 -1.52
CA LEU A 15 23.88 33.42 -2.54
C LEU A 15 23.58 32.05 -1.92
N VAL A 16 24.29 31.69 -0.85
CA VAL A 16 24.07 30.44 -0.12
C VAL A 16 22.71 30.45 0.60
N ALA A 17 22.34 31.57 1.22
CA ALA A 17 21.03 31.74 1.86
C ALA A 17 19.87 31.68 0.87
N ALA A 18 20.02 32.24 -0.34
CA ALA A 18 19.00 32.18 -1.39
C ALA A 18 18.81 30.76 -1.95
N LEU A 19 19.89 29.98 -2.11
CA LEU A 19 19.83 28.59 -2.56
C LEU A 19 19.16 27.67 -1.52
N LEU A 20 19.44 27.86 -0.23
CA LEU A 20 18.78 27.12 0.86
C LEU A 20 17.28 27.44 0.96
N ALA A 21 16.89 28.70 0.77
CA ALA A 21 15.48 29.10 0.73
C ALA A 21 14.74 28.49 -0.48
N ALA A 22 15.35 28.48 -1.67
CA ALA A 22 14.75 27.87 -2.86
C ALA A 22 14.57 26.35 -2.72
N ALA A 23 15.52 25.65 -2.09
CA ALA A 23 15.40 24.22 -1.80
C ALA A 23 14.26 23.93 -0.80
N ALA A 24 14.08 24.78 0.22
CA ALA A 24 13.01 24.63 1.21
C ALA A 24 11.60 24.81 0.60
N LEU A 25 11.43 25.65 -0.43
CA LEU A 25 10.13 25.81 -1.11
C LEU A 25 9.79 24.62 -2.03
N SER A 26 10.80 23.94 -2.60
CA SER A 26 10.56 22.78 -3.48
C SER A 26 10.05 21.54 -2.73
N GLY A 27 10.30 21.44 -1.42
CA GLY A 27 9.85 20.31 -0.59
C GLY A 27 8.35 20.33 -0.26
N CYS A 28 7.68 21.49 -0.34
CA CYS A 28 6.25 21.59 -0.04
C CYS A 28 5.35 21.26 -1.24
N ALA A 29 5.84 21.40 -2.48
CA ALA A 29 5.05 21.15 -3.68
C ALA A 29 4.78 19.65 -3.92
N SER A 30 5.66 18.75 -3.46
CA SER A 30 5.45 17.29 -3.54
C SER A 30 4.32 16.81 -2.63
N LEU A 31 4.06 17.50 -1.52
CA LEU A 31 3.00 17.15 -0.56
C LEU A 31 1.59 17.46 -1.08
N LEU A 32 1.47 18.32 -2.11
CA LEU A 32 0.19 18.76 -2.67
C LEU A 32 -0.11 18.15 -4.05
N GLN A 33 0.68 17.17 -4.51
CA GLN A 33 0.39 16.54 -5.78
C GLN A 33 -0.92 15.73 -5.68
N PRO A 34 -1.81 15.83 -6.69
CA PRO A 34 -3.01 15.00 -6.74
C PRO A 34 -2.63 13.51 -6.72
N PRO A 35 -3.54 12.57 -6.44
CA PRO A 35 -3.26 11.15 -6.61
C PRO A 35 -2.76 10.82 -8.03
N VAL A 36 -2.10 9.67 -8.19
CA VAL A 36 -1.80 9.14 -9.53
C VAL A 36 -3.10 8.87 -10.28
N GLN A 37 -3.11 9.20 -11.58
CA GLN A 37 -4.30 9.14 -12.42
C GLN A 37 -4.19 8.03 -13.47
N PRO A 38 -5.32 7.38 -13.83
CA PRO A 38 -5.35 6.43 -14.93
C PRO A 38 -4.70 6.99 -16.20
N GLY A 39 -3.94 6.14 -16.90
CA GLY A 39 -3.16 6.48 -18.09
C GLY A 39 -1.72 6.90 -17.81
N GLU A 40 -1.34 7.22 -16.56
CA GLU A 40 0.05 7.52 -16.22
C GLU A 40 0.96 6.31 -16.48
N PRO A 41 2.19 6.52 -17.00
CA PRO A 41 3.12 5.42 -17.24
C PRO A 41 3.60 4.83 -15.90
N GLU A 42 3.89 3.53 -15.91
CA GLU A 42 4.30 2.77 -14.73
C GLU A 42 5.49 3.41 -14.00
N GLU A 43 6.51 3.88 -14.74
CA GLU A 43 7.66 4.55 -14.13
C GLU A 43 7.29 5.83 -13.36
N GLN A 44 6.28 6.56 -13.83
CA GLN A 44 5.80 7.78 -13.18
C GLN A 44 5.00 7.44 -11.92
N VAL A 45 4.23 6.34 -11.92
CA VAL A 45 3.55 5.84 -10.72
C VAL A 45 4.56 5.52 -9.64
N VAL A 46 5.62 4.77 -9.97
CA VAL A 46 6.69 4.40 -9.03
C VAL A 46 7.49 5.62 -8.58
N ALA A 47 7.77 6.57 -9.47
CA ALA A 47 8.46 7.81 -9.10
C ALA A 47 7.68 8.65 -8.08
N ARG A 48 6.34 8.61 -8.14
CA ARG A 48 5.47 9.41 -7.28
C ARG A 48 5.09 8.71 -5.98
N LEU A 49 4.79 7.41 -6.04
CA LEU A 49 4.34 6.62 -4.88
C LEU A 49 5.51 5.91 -4.16
N GLY A 50 6.67 5.84 -4.79
CA GLY A 50 7.80 5.02 -4.35
C GLY A 50 7.71 3.58 -4.88
N ALA A 51 8.65 2.75 -4.44
CA ALA A 51 8.65 1.34 -4.79
C ALA A 51 7.43 0.64 -4.16
N PRO A 52 6.69 -0.19 -4.92
CA PRO A 52 5.59 -0.96 -4.37
C PRO A 52 6.10 -1.95 -3.33
N THR A 53 5.30 -2.22 -2.32
CA THR A 53 5.61 -3.20 -1.28
C THR A 53 5.62 -4.63 -1.82
N ASN A 54 4.73 -4.93 -2.77
CA ASN A 54 4.72 -6.17 -3.54
C ASN A 54 4.19 -5.91 -4.96
N VAL A 55 4.46 -6.87 -5.85
CA VAL A 55 3.94 -6.89 -7.21
C VAL A 55 3.33 -8.26 -7.49
N TYR A 56 2.07 -8.27 -7.93
CA TYR A 56 1.35 -9.49 -8.30
C TYR A 56 1.15 -9.55 -9.82
N PRO A 57 1.42 -10.69 -10.49
CA PRO A 57 1.13 -10.83 -11.91
C PRO A 57 -0.39 -10.81 -12.14
N ASP A 58 -0.90 -10.13 -13.18
CA ASP A 58 -2.34 -10.04 -13.47
C ASP A 58 -2.60 -10.15 -14.99
N GLY A 59 -2.63 -11.39 -15.50
CA GLY A 59 -2.63 -11.65 -16.94
C GLY A 59 -1.35 -11.12 -17.60
N ASN A 60 -1.51 -10.24 -18.60
CA ASN A 60 -0.39 -9.52 -19.23
C ASN A 60 -0.01 -8.22 -18.49
N GLY A 61 -0.74 -7.88 -17.43
CA GLY A 61 -0.46 -6.75 -16.56
C GLY A 61 0.08 -7.17 -15.20
N ARG A 62 0.04 -6.25 -14.26
CA ARG A 62 0.46 -6.47 -12.87
C ARG A 62 -0.25 -5.55 -11.90
N VAL A 63 -0.33 -5.96 -10.64
CA VAL A 63 -0.88 -5.14 -9.57
C VAL A 63 0.23 -4.79 -8.59
N PHE A 64 0.39 -3.50 -8.36
CA PHE A 64 1.28 -2.95 -7.35
C PHE A 64 0.54 -2.82 -6.02
N GLU A 65 1.12 -3.39 -4.98
CA GLU A 65 0.64 -3.24 -3.62
C GLU A 65 1.39 -2.10 -2.94
N TYR A 66 0.64 -1.14 -2.38
CA TYR A 66 1.19 -0.08 -1.52
C TYR A 66 0.65 -0.30 -0.11
N ALA A 67 1.40 -1.09 0.66
CA ALA A 67 0.91 -1.66 1.90
C ALA A 67 0.67 -0.64 3.00
N ALA A 68 -0.36 -0.91 3.80
CA ALA A 68 -0.53 -0.26 5.07
C ALA A 68 0.73 -0.49 5.94
N GLY A 69 1.22 0.55 6.64
CA GLY A 69 2.24 0.38 7.67
C GLY A 69 1.77 -0.57 8.78
N ALA A 70 2.64 -0.89 9.76
CA ALA A 70 2.34 -1.90 10.79
C ALA A 70 1.00 -1.71 11.55
N PHE A 71 0.50 -0.48 11.63
CA PHE A 71 -0.77 -0.13 12.28
C PHE A 71 -1.83 0.41 11.30
N GLY A 72 -1.60 0.25 10.00
CA GLY A 72 -2.48 0.77 8.97
C GLY A 72 -3.76 -0.06 8.83
N GLN A 73 -4.86 0.63 8.56
CA GLN A 73 -6.19 0.06 8.29
C GLN A 73 -6.64 0.30 6.83
N TYR A 74 -5.73 0.82 6.00
CA TYR A 74 -5.95 1.20 4.62
C TYR A 74 -4.83 0.62 3.76
N GLN A 75 -5.21 -0.12 2.74
CA GLN A 75 -4.33 -0.73 1.76
C GLN A 75 -4.65 -0.12 0.40
N TYR A 76 -3.64 0.25 -0.38
CA TYR A 76 -3.86 0.71 -1.76
C TYR A 76 -3.27 -0.26 -2.77
N MET A 77 -3.93 -0.35 -3.92
CA MET A 77 -3.55 -1.23 -5.03
C MET A 77 -3.56 -0.44 -6.32
N ALA A 78 -2.49 -0.51 -7.11
CA ALA A 78 -2.40 0.10 -8.42
C ALA A 78 -2.40 -0.98 -9.50
N ARG A 79 -3.39 -0.99 -10.39
CA ARG A 79 -3.44 -1.95 -11.51
C ARG A 79 -2.73 -1.36 -12.71
N ILE A 80 -1.78 -2.09 -13.26
CA ILE A 80 -0.99 -1.69 -14.43
C ILE A 80 -1.37 -2.59 -15.61
N GLY A 81 -1.74 -1.96 -16.71
CA GLY A 81 -2.09 -2.62 -17.96
C GLY A 81 -0.90 -3.22 -18.69
N PRO A 82 -1.17 -4.04 -19.73
CA PRO A 82 -0.13 -4.61 -20.57
C PRO A 82 0.66 -3.58 -21.38
N ASP A 83 0.16 -2.35 -21.47
CA ASP A 83 0.79 -1.19 -22.09
C ASP A 83 1.69 -0.39 -21.13
N HIS A 84 1.94 -0.93 -19.93
CA HIS A 84 2.69 -0.27 -18.86
C HIS A 84 2.07 1.05 -18.41
N ARG A 85 0.73 1.17 -18.46
CA ARG A 85 0.00 2.34 -17.96
C ARG A 85 -0.91 1.98 -16.80
N LEU A 86 -1.10 2.95 -15.91
CA LEU A 86 -2.00 2.83 -14.77
C LEU A 86 -3.45 2.70 -15.23
N ILE A 87 -4.13 1.64 -14.82
CA ILE A 87 -5.57 1.44 -15.02
C ILE A 87 -6.35 2.05 -13.85
N SER A 88 -5.95 1.73 -12.62
CA SER A 88 -6.60 2.21 -11.40
C SER A 88 -5.61 2.30 -10.25
N TYR A 89 -5.88 3.20 -9.29
CA TYR A 89 -5.22 3.27 -7.99
C TYR A 89 -6.29 3.47 -6.91
N GLU A 90 -6.55 2.44 -6.11
CA GLU A 90 -7.73 2.38 -5.26
C GLU A 90 -7.45 1.76 -3.88
N GLN A 91 -8.28 2.12 -2.89
CA GLN A 91 -8.26 1.46 -1.58
C GLN A 91 -8.79 0.03 -1.74
N ALA A 92 -7.97 -0.95 -1.37
CA ALA A 92 -8.25 -2.37 -1.56
C ALA A 92 -9.01 -3.00 -0.40
N TRP A 93 -8.75 -2.57 0.84
CA TRP A 93 -9.45 -3.08 2.04
C TRP A 93 -10.79 -2.38 2.22
N THR A 94 -11.79 -2.88 1.50
CA THR A 94 -13.19 -2.43 1.57
C THR A 94 -14.11 -3.66 1.59
N LEU A 95 -15.30 -3.52 2.18
CA LEU A 95 -16.31 -4.59 2.18
C LEU A 95 -16.63 -5.07 0.77
N GLN A 96 -16.75 -4.15 -0.19
CA GLN A 96 -17.03 -4.46 -1.59
C GLN A 96 -15.97 -5.41 -2.16
N ASN A 97 -14.69 -5.11 -1.94
CA ASN A 97 -13.61 -5.95 -2.45
C ASN A 97 -13.54 -7.29 -1.72
N PHE A 98 -13.75 -7.32 -0.40
CA PHE A 98 -13.79 -8.59 0.33
C PHE A 98 -14.97 -9.48 -0.11
N HIS A 99 -16.15 -8.92 -0.33
CA HIS A 99 -17.33 -9.66 -0.81
C HIS A 99 -17.19 -10.16 -2.24
N ALA A 100 -16.30 -9.55 -3.03
CA ALA A 100 -15.99 -10.02 -4.39
C ALA A 100 -15.05 -11.23 -4.42
N ILE A 101 -14.53 -11.68 -3.26
CA ILE A 101 -13.77 -12.93 -3.14
C ILE A 101 -14.75 -14.11 -3.16
N ARG A 102 -14.52 -15.08 -4.04
CA ARG A 102 -15.40 -16.23 -4.23
C ARG A 102 -14.89 -17.45 -3.48
N ALA A 103 -15.66 -17.87 -2.49
CA ALA A 103 -15.43 -19.13 -1.81
C ALA A 103 -15.46 -20.31 -2.80
N LYS A 104 -14.62 -21.32 -2.53
CA LYS A 104 -14.43 -22.55 -3.30
C LYS A 104 -13.89 -22.35 -4.72
N GLN A 105 -13.50 -21.13 -5.09
CA GLN A 105 -13.05 -20.79 -6.44
C GLN A 105 -11.74 -20.02 -6.42
N ASP A 106 -11.69 -18.91 -5.68
CA ASP A 106 -10.52 -18.04 -5.70
C ASP A 106 -9.34 -18.68 -4.95
N THR A 107 -8.14 -18.47 -5.49
CA THR A 107 -6.88 -18.91 -4.89
C THR A 107 -6.29 -17.84 -3.97
N LYS A 108 -5.27 -18.20 -3.19
CA LYS A 108 -4.43 -17.21 -2.47
C LYS A 108 -3.96 -16.07 -3.37
N LEU A 109 -3.53 -16.36 -4.60
CA LEU A 109 -3.06 -15.33 -5.52
C LEU A 109 -4.19 -14.39 -5.96
N ASP A 110 -5.40 -14.91 -6.17
CA ASP A 110 -6.56 -14.09 -6.53
C ASP A 110 -6.95 -13.14 -5.39
N VAL A 111 -6.85 -13.61 -4.14
CA VAL A 111 -7.03 -12.76 -2.95
C VAL A 111 -5.95 -11.69 -2.89
N LEU A 112 -4.67 -12.04 -3.06
CA LEU A 112 -3.56 -11.07 -3.07
C LEU A 112 -3.72 -10.00 -4.17
N ARG A 113 -4.13 -10.38 -5.38
CA ARG A 113 -4.42 -9.44 -6.49
C ARG A 113 -5.59 -8.51 -6.20
N ARG A 114 -6.51 -8.91 -5.33
CA ARG A 114 -7.70 -8.13 -5.03
C ARG A 114 -7.48 -7.21 -3.85
N VAL A 115 -6.99 -7.74 -2.73
CA VAL A 115 -6.93 -7.03 -1.44
C VAL A 115 -5.52 -6.92 -0.88
N GLY A 116 -4.50 -7.43 -1.57
CA GLY A 116 -3.12 -7.42 -1.07
C GLY A 116 -2.90 -8.40 0.09
N ARG A 117 -1.77 -8.23 0.76
CA ARG A 117 -1.35 -9.11 1.85
C ARG A 117 -2.20 -8.87 3.11
N PRO A 118 -2.41 -9.89 3.95
CA PRO A 118 -3.08 -9.71 5.22
C PRO A 118 -2.22 -8.97 6.24
N THR A 119 -2.86 -8.44 7.28
CA THR A 119 -2.17 -7.92 8.46
C THR A 119 -1.53 -9.04 9.30
N GLU A 120 -2.15 -10.22 9.31
CA GLU A 120 -1.67 -11.38 10.06
C GLU A 120 -2.07 -12.67 9.34
N VAL A 121 -1.20 -13.69 9.42
CA VAL A 121 -1.48 -15.06 8.97
C VAL A 121 -1.46 -15.98 10.18
N THR A 122 -2.57 -16.68 10.40
CA THR A 122 -2.77 -17.53 11.58
C THR A 122 -3.27 -18.92 11.18
N ARG A 123 -2.82 -19.96 11.90
CA ARG A 123 -3.47 -21.28 11.87
C ARG A 123 -4.07 -21.56 13.23
N TYR A 124 -5.40 -21.59 13.29
CA TYR A 124 -6.11 -21.82 14.55
C TYR A 124 -6.12 -23.31 14.89
N ALA A 125 -5.82 -23.66 16.16
CA ALA A 125 -5.64 -25.06 16.59
C ALA A 125 -6.85 -25.98 16.33
N ARG A 126 -8.06 -25.43 16.22
CA ARG A 126 -9.32 -26.18 16.03
C ARG A 126 -9.96 -25.97 14.66
N ILE A 127 -9.28 -25.29 13.74
CA ILE A 127 -9.78 -25.04 12.39
C ILE A 127 -8.73 -25.57 11.41
N PRO A 128 -9.08 -26.50 10.49
CA PRO A 128 -8.14 -27.08 9.54
C PRO A 128 -7.85 -26.14 8.36
N PHE A 129 -7.82 -24.82 8.61
CA PHE A 129 -7.65 -23.79 7.59
C PHE A 129 -6.58 -22.79 8.00
N GLU A 130 -5.84 -22.31 7.01
CA GLU A 130 -4.99 -21.13 7.18
C GLU A 130 -5.87 -19.88 7.08
N ALA A 131 -5.77 -18.99 8.06
CA ALA A 131 -6.55 -17.77 8.15
C ALA A 131 -5.67 -16.55 7.84
N TRP A 132 -6.13 -15.73 6.91
CA TRP A 132 -5.55 -14.43 6.60
C TRP A 132 -6.45 -13.36 7.18
N ASN A 133 -5.92 -12.63 8.15
CA ASN A 133 -6.62 -11.62 8.92
C ASN A 133 -6.29 -10.23 8.37
N TYR A 134 -7.34 -9.46 8.05
CA TYR A 134 -7.28 -8.11 7.51
C TYR A 134 -8.00 -7.16 8.46
N GLY A 135 -7.27 -6.54 9.39
CA GLY A 135 -7.84 -5.50 10.23
C GLY A 135 -7.92 -4.16 9.47
N PHE A 136 -9.13 -3.67 9.22
CA PHE A 136 -9.41 -2.54 8.34
C PHE A 136 -10.44 -1.57 8.92
N LYS A 137 -10.53 -0.37 8.34
CA LYS A 137 -11.50 0.64 8.74
C LYS A 137 -12.78 0.49 7.91
N GLU A 138 -13.74 -0.24 8.44
CA GLU A 138 -15.00 -0.49 7.75
C GLU A 138 -15.85 0.78 7.69
N SER A 139 -16.19 1.17 6.46
CA SER A 139 -16.93 2.39 6.14
C SER A 139 -16.30 3.65 6.76
N GLY A 140 -14.98 3.64 7.00
CA GLY A 140 -14.24 4.75 7.62
C GLY A 140 -14.48 4.93 9.12
N VAL A 141 -15.34 4.11 9.76
CA VAL A 141 -15.79 4.33 11.14
C VAL A 141 -15.46 3.16 12.04
N TRP A 142 -15.77 1.93 11.62
CA TRP A 142 -15.69 0.75 12.48
C TRP A 142 -14.32 0.08 12.36
N ASN A 143 -13.76 -0.36 13.50
CA ASN A 143 -12.55 -1.18 13.51
C ASN A 143 -12.99 -2.64 13.33
N SER A 144 -12.89 -3.14 12.09
CA SER A 144 -13.36 -4.47 11.71
C SER A 144 -12.18 -5.34 11.25
N GLN A 145 -12.35 -6.65 11.34
CA GLN A 145 -11.46 -7.62 10.77
C GLN A 145 -12.22 -8.47 9.75
N MET A 146 -11.68 -8.54 8.53
CA MET A 146 -12.06 -9.57 7.58
C MET A 146 -11.09 -10.74 7.69
N THR A 147 -11.60 -11.96 7.76
CA THR A 147 -10.79 -13.18 7.79
C THR A 147 -11.11 -14.03 6.57
N VAL A 148 -10.09 -14.33 5.77
CA VAL A 148 -10.18 -15.23 4.62
C VAL A 148 -9.54 -16.56 5.00
N TYR A 149 -10.29 -17.64 4.93
CA TYR A 149 -9.81 -18.98 5.27
C TYR A 149 -9.43 -19.73 4.01
N PHE A 150 -8.32 -20.44 4.02
CA PHE A 150 -7.83 -21.28 2.93
C PHE A 150 -7.71 -22.72 3.38
N ASN A 151 -8.11 -23.64 2.50
CA ASN A 151 -7.79 -25.06 2.66
C ASN A 151 -6.30 -25.33 2.35
N ASP A 152 -5.88 -26.58 2.54
CA ASP A 152 -4.48 -27.00 2.31
C ASP A 152 -4.01 -26.83 0.85
N GLN A 153 -4.94 -26.76 -0.11
CA GLN A 153 -4.65 -26.49 -1.52
C GLN A 153 -4.51 -24.99 -1.83
N GLY A 154 -4.72 -24.11 -0.84
CA GLY A 154 -4.67 -22.66 -1.03
C GLY A 154 -5.90 -22.07 -1.72
N ILE A 155 -7.02 -22.77 -1.69
CA ILE A 155 -8.31 -22.28 -2.21
C ILE A 155 -9.11 -21.67 -1.06
N VAL A 156 -9.79 -20.55 -1.33
CA VAL A 156 -10.66 -19.89 -0.36
C VAL A 156 -11.78 -20.85 0.05
N GLU A 157 -11.87 -21.12 1.35
CA GLU A 157 -12.88 -21.97 1.94
C GLU A 157 -14.12 -21.15 2.33
N LYS A 158 -13.90 -20.06 3.06
CA LYS A 158 -14.93 -19.12 3.52
C LYS A 158 -14.30 -17.77 3.87
N ILE A 159 -15.16 -16.78 4.05
CA ILE A 159 -14.79 -15.40 4.42
C ILE A 159 -15.70 -14.98 5.57
N GLU A 160 -15.14 -14.35 6.61
CA GLU A 160 -15.88 -13.92 7.80
C GLU A 160 -15.49 -12.49 8.19
N ASN A 161 -16.50 -11.64 8.45
CA ASN A 161 -16.31 -10.32 9.03
C ASN A 161 -16.62 -10.38 10.53
N GLY A 162 -15.82 -9.68 11.34
CA GLY A 162 -16.10 -9.45 12.76
C GLY A 162 -15.41 -8.19 13.29
N PRO A 163 -15.58 -7.88 14.58
CA PRO A 163 -14.84 -6.79 15.23
C PRO A 163 -13.35 -7.08 15.17
N ASP A 164 -12.54 -6.05 14.94
CA ASP A 164 -11.08 -6.17 14.99
C ASP A 164 -10.66 -6.41 16.45
N PRO A 165 -10.08 -7.59 16.78
CA PRO A 165 -9.69 -7.90 18.14
C PRO A 165 -8.77 -6.83 18.70
N ARG A 166 -7.86 -6.25 17.91
CA ARG A 166 -6.88 -5.22 18.35
C ARG A 166 -7.52 -4.03 19.06
N PHE A 167 -8.81 -3.76 18.82
CA PHE A 167 -9.57 -2.65 19.37
C PHE A 167 -10.75 -3.10 20.26
N ASP A 168 -10.90 -4.40 20.52
CA ASP A 168 -11.91 -4.93 21.41
C ASP A 168 -11.39 -5.03 22.85
N ASP A 169 -11.86 -4.11 23.69
CA ASP A 169 -11.55 -4.01 25.12
C ASP A 169 -12.18 -5.13 25.96
N SER A 170 -13.23 -5.80 25.45
CA SER A 170 -13.92 -6.85 26.20
C SER A 170 -13.02 -8.07 26.50
N ARG A 171 -11.97 -8.27 25.69
CA ARG A 171 -10.96 -9.33 25.87
C ARG A 171 -10.10 -9.16 27.13
N PHE A 172 -10.09 -7.97 27.75
CA PHE A 172 -9.34 -7.69 28.98
C PHE A 172 -10.22 -7.61 30.23
N ARG A 173 -11.54 -7.80 30.07
CA ARG A 173 -12.50 -7.79 31.18
C ARG A 173 -12.80 -9.24 31.57
N ASN A 174 -12.05 -9.74 32.56
CA ASN A 174 -12.37 -10.99 33.28
C ASN A 174 -13.57 -10.80 34.20
#